data_AF-A0A929X042-F1
#
_entry.id   AF-A0A929X042-F1
#
_cell.length_a   1.000
_cell.length_b   1.000
_cell.length_c   1.000
_cell.angle_alpha   90.00
_cell.angle_beta   90.00
_cell.angle_gamma   90.00
#
_symmetry.space_group_name_H-M   'P 1'
#
loop_
_entity.id
_entity.type
_entity.pdbx_description
1 polymer ?
#
loop_
_entity_poly.entity_id
_entity_poly.type
_entity_poly.pdbx_seq_one_letter_code
_entity_poly.pdbx_strand_id
1 'polypeptide(L)'
;MKKLSTVLCCLALGLTASAQITETPEGVMHDNLYRHSDAYVRGWTSSKPGVYDGAVGKLVEAPDGTLYIFNPFSSLASNTWLKLDKVSDGKYVAKLPQLIYSYIEDDDDEDEEAGEGVQHNYYAQRMVKSGDTYVVPNETSEINFTWNGSKLEMENTAGSSVILGVADKDKKWYEHGSWTLTFSTLPSGLITPPAGAKEKQYQIAYTGSTTARILDGRVDGNDIYVKGLSTAGVFKDAWVKFTIDGDKVKMAGTQYLGQAKREDFGGYSSDKSAYHVYAMTYKRLGNDELELKDEITFDYDAARGKFTTKDAVCITIGYQNPNEDNTKETMRALSLTPYSDQVGNPEAPTLYYCTATPSYDYEEMLTTFAFYVKNADVDGNYLSPDSMYYNIFINDATEPYTFAKKTYSFNKEDMTDIPYMYKDSQNKDIKVVDNMRFIHFYDKGIDSVAVQMVYKSGDKLYKSELLRAKVDKTASVHGVELNPAAGREEYFDLEGRRLDAPVKGINIVRRADGKTYKVLVK
;
A
#
# COMPACT_ATOMS: atom_id res chain seq x y z
N MET A 1 -2.09 55.16 -64.68
CA MET A 1 -2.93 54.16 -64.00
C MET A 1 -2.14 52.86 -63.91
N LYS A 2 -1.93 52.38 -62.69
CA LYS A 2 -0.98 51.33 -62.25
C LYS A 2 -1.51 49.93 -62.62
N LYS A 3 -0.78 49.16 -63.43
CA LYS A 3 0.09 48.01 -63.08
C LYS A 3 -0.53 46.96 -62.16
N LEU A 4 -0.85 45.81 -62.79
CA LEU A 4 -0.92 44.46 -62.23
C LEU A 4 0.24 44.17 -61.27
N SER A 5 -0.06 43.56 -60.12
CA SER A 5 0.91 42.87 -59.30
C SER A 5 0.27 41.63 -58.68
N THR A 6 0.60 40.49 -59.27
CA THR A 6 0.40 39.13 -58.77
C THR A 6 1.08 38.98 -57.42
N VAL A 7 0.33 38.69 -56.36
CA VAL A 7 0.89 38.29 -55.07
C VAL A 7 1.08 36.77 -55.12
N LEU A 8 2.35 36.38 -55.14
CA LEU A 8 2.84 35.02 -55.04
C LEU A 8 2.63 34.58 -53.59
N CYS A 9 1.65 33.72 -53.35
CA CYS A 9 1.44 33.09 -52.05
C CYS A 9 2.52 32.01 -51.89
N CYS A 10 3.62 32.36 -51.23
CA CYS A 10 4.60 31.38 -50.76
C CYS A 10 3.89 30.48 -49.75
N LEU A 11 3.62 29.22 -50.14
CA LEU A 11 3.24 28.16 -49.22
C LEU A 11 4.48 27.85 -48.35
N ALA A 12 4.65 28.57 -47.26
CA ALA A 12 5.54 28.13 -46.19
C ALA A 12 4.85 26.94 -45.51
N LEU A 13 5.31 25.72 -45.82
CA LEU A 13 5.05 24.53 -45.01
C LEU A 13 5.79 24.70 -43.67
N GLY A 14 5.26 25.56 -42.81
CA GLY A 14 5.60 25.56 -41.40
C GLY A 14 4.95 24.33 -40.77
N LEU A 15 5.75 23.48 -40.12
CA LEU A 15 5.25 22.44 -39.23
C LEU A 15 4.38 23.10 -38.15
N THR A 16 3.06 23.01 -38.26
CA THR A 16 2.22 23.17 -37.08
C THR A 16 2.25 21.84 -36.36
N ALA A 17 2.88 21.79 -35.19
CA ALA A 17 2.68 20.68 -34.27
C ALA A 17 1.17 20.52 -34.04
N SER A 18 0.67 19.28 -33.97
CA SER A 18 -0.76 19.07 -33.71
C SER A 18 -1.16 19.77 -32.41
N ALA A 19 -2.34 20.39 -32.38
CA ALA A 19 -2.87 20.92 -31.13
C ALA A 19 -3.03 19.79 -30.10
N GLN A 20 -2.86 20.13 -28.82
CA GLN A 20 -3.13 19.20 -27.72
C GLN A 20 -4.62 18.83 -27.75
N ILE A 21 -4.93 17.53 -27.68
CA ILE A 21 -6.31 17.04 -27.65
C ILE A 21 -6.65 16.69 -26.21
N THR A 22 -7.33 17.60 -25.51
CA THR A 22 -7.78 17.43 -24.11
C THR A 22 -9.24 17.00 -24.02
N GLU A 23 -10.07 17.52 -24.90
CA GLU A 23 -11.49 17.15 -24.98
C GLU A 23 -11.64 15.73 -25.51
N THR A 24 -12.65 15.01 -24.99
CA THR A 24 -12.97 13.67 -25.47
C THR A 24 -13.47 13.77 -26.91
N PRO A 25 -12.81 13.11 -27.89
CA PRO A 25 -13.25 13.12 -29.28
C PRO A 25 -14.65 12.52 -29.45
N GLU A 26 -15.40 12.98 -30.45
CA GLU A 26 -16.69 12.40 -30.79
C GLU A 26 -16.50 10.99 -31.38
N GLY A 27 -17.27 10.01 -30.89
CA GLY A 27 -17.19 8.63 -31.36
C GLY A 27 -17.70 7.61 -30.36
N VAL A 28 -17.42 6.34 -30.63
CA VAL A 28 -17.69 5.22 -29.73
C VAL A 28 -16.58 5.14 -28.70
N MET A 29 -16.93 5.33 -27.42
CA MET A 29 -16.00 5.16 -26.31
C MET A 29 -15.83 3.67 -25.98
N HIS A 30 -14.57 3.23 -25.95
CA HIS A 30 -14.18 1.94 -25.39
C HIS A 30 -13.39 2.23 -24.11
N ASP A 31 -14.07 2.11 -22.97
CA ASP A 31 -13.49 2.30 -21.65
C ASP A 31 -13.17 0.97 -20.95
N ASN A 32 -12.60 1.05 -19.75
CA ASN A 32 -12.32 -0.13 -18.91
C ASN A 32 -11.45 -1.19 -19.62
N LEU A 33 -10.56 -0.74 -20.52
CA LEU A 33 -9.66 -1.62 -21.25
C LEU A 33 -8.43 -1.96 -20.40
N TYR A 34 -7.97 -3.19 -20.50
CA TYR A 34 -6.71 -3.63 -19.94
C TYR A 34 -5.55 -3.09 -20.77
N ARG A 35 -4.81 -2.12 -20.22
CA ARG A 35 -3.58 -1.59 -20.82
C ARG A 35 -2.36 -2.33 -20.28
N HIS A 36 -1.54 -2.82 -21.21
CA HIS A 36 -0.24 -3.39 -20.89
C HIS A 36 0.85 -2.70 -21.72
N SER A 37 1.96 -2.34 -21.08
CA SER A 37 3.11 -1.76 -21.75
C SER A 37 4.42 -2.11 -21.06
N ASP A 38 5.39 -2.59 -21.83
CA ASP A 38 6.80 -2.55 -21.46
C ASP A 38 7.34 -1.14 -21.73
N ALA A 39 7.81 -0.50 -20.67
CA ALA A 39 8.05 0.94 -20.64
C ALA A 39 9.20 1.34 -19.72
N TYR A 40 9.59 2.61 -19.79
CA TYR A 40 10.40 3.23 -18.76
C TYR A 40 9.51 3.69 -17.61
N VAL A 41 9.78 3.14 -16.43
CA VAL A 41 9.11 3.47 -15.17
C VAL A 41 10.00 4.46 -14.41
N ARG A 42 9.44 5.61 -14.08
CA ARG A 42 10.16 6.66 -13.34
C ARG A 42 10.34 6.23 -11.88
N GLY A 43 11.59 6.10 -11.45
CA GLY A 43 11.97 6.01 -10.05
C GLY A 43 12.18 7.39 -9.44
N TRP A 44 12.67 7.43 -8.19
CA TRP A 44 12.92 8.70 -7.49
C TRP A 44 14.02 9.55 -8.16
N THR A 45 15.07 8.91 -8.67
CA THR A 45 16.25 9.60 -9.25
C THR A 45 16.49 9.32 -10.73
N SER A 46 15.86 8.30 -11.29
CA SER A 46 16.07 7.89 -12.68
C SER A 46 14.93 6.99 -13.17
N SER A 47 14.79 6.90 -14.48
CA SER A 47 13.86 5.98 -15.12
C SER A 47 14.54 4.66 -15.49
N LYS A 48 13.86 3.54 -15.23
CA LYS A 48 14.36 2.19 -15.50
C LYS A 48 13.38 1.39 -16.37
N PRO A 49 13.85 0.42 -17.16
CA PRO A 49 12.97 -0.54 -17.82
C PRO A 49 12.05 -1.22 -16.80
N GLY A 50 10.76 -1.33 -17.13
CA GLY A 50 9.75 -1.97 -16.31
C GLY A 50 8.48 -2.24 -17.09
N VAL A 51 7.44 -2.65 -16.37
CA VAL A 51 6.16 -3.08 -16.96
C VAL A 51 5.02 -2.38 -16.24
N TYR A 52 4.09 -1.82 -17.02
CA TYR A 52 2.77 -1.45 -16.54
C TYR A 52 1.81 -2.55 -16.97
N ASP A 53 1.41 -3.40 -16.03
CA ASP A 53 0.49 -4.51 -16.28
C ASP A 53 -0.89 -4.19 -15.71
N GLY A 54 -1.87 -4.04 -16.59
CA GLY A 54 -3.27 -3.85 -16.22
C GLY A 54 -3.65 -2.43 -15.79
N ALA A 55 -2.96 -1.40 -16.29
CA ALA A 55 -3.46 -0.03 -16.11
C ALA A 55 -4.81 0.13 -16.85
N VAL A 56 -5.70 0.97 -16.33
CA VAL A 56 -7.01 1.20 -16.95
C VAL A 56 -6.83 2.10 -18.16
N GLY A 57 -7.16 1.56 -19.34
CA GLY A 57 -7.06 2.24 -20.62
C GLY A 57 -8.43 2.67 -21.18
N LYS A 58 -8.38 3.65 -22.07
CA LYS A 58 -9.56 4.14 -22.82
C LYS A 58 -9.15 4.49 -24.24
N LEU A 59 -10.03 4.21 -25.20
CA LEU A 59 -9.90 4.69 -26.57
C LEU A 59 -11.25 5.16 -27.11
N VAL A 60 -11.23 6.05 -28.10
CA VAL A 60 -12.40 6.46 -28.87
C VAL A 60 -12.22 6.06 -30.33
N GLU A 61 -13.24 5.44 -30.91
CA GLU A 61 -13.36 5.21 -32.35
C GLU A 61 -14.30 6.25 -32.95
N ALA A 62 -13.74 7.19 -33.72
CA ALA A 62 -14.48 8.27 -34.34
C ALA A 62 -15.27 7.80 -35.58
N PRO A 63 -16.30 8.54 -36.03
CA PRO A 63 -17.12 8.15 -37.19
C PRO A 63 -16.35 7.97 -38.51
N ASP A 64 -15.22 8.67 -38.67
CA ASP A 64 -14.34 8.55 -39.84
C ASP A 64 -13.38 7.34 -39.75
N GLY A 65 -13.47 6.57 -38.66
CA GLY A 65 -12.63 5.43 -38.36
C GLY A 65 -11.31 5.79 -37.69
N THR A 66 -11.03 7.06 -37.38
CA THR A 66 -9.85 7.45 -36.58
C THR A 66 -9.93 6.89 -35.16
N LEU A 67 -8.80 6.46 -34.59
CA LEU A 67 -8.72 6.07 -33.19
C LEU A 67 -8.02 7.14 -32.36
N TYR A 68 -8.45 7.28 -31.11
CA TYR A 68 -7.83 8.16 -30.13
C TYR A 68 -7.52 7.38 -28.85
N ILE A 69 -6.26 7.38 -28.40
CA ILE A 69 -5.83 6.71 -27.17
C ILE A 69 -5.71 7.73 -26.03
N PHE A 70 -6.41 7.54 -24.93
CA PHE A 70 -6.26 8.40 -23.75
C PHE A 70 -5.05 8.00 -22.91
N ASN A 71 -4.26 8.98 -22.46
CA ASN A 71 -3.03 8.76 -21.69
C ASN A 71 -2.13 7.71 -22.36
N PRO A 72 -1.61 7.97 -23.57
CA PRO A 72 -0.85 6.99 -24.35
C PRO A 72 0.42 6.46 -23.66
N PHE A 73 0.89 7.12 -22.60
CA PHE A 73 2.09 6.75 -21.83
C PHE A 73 1.71 6.33 -20.42
N SER A 74 2.00 5.09 -20.04
CA SER A 74 1.59 4.57 -18.73
C SER A 74 2.25 5.29 -17.54
N SER A 75 3.44 5.82 -17.74
CA SER A 75 4.22 6.56 -16.73
C SER A 75 3.88 8.04 -16.62
N LEU A 76 2.98 8.56 -17.48
CA LEU A 76 2.63 9.97 -17.55
C LEU A 76 1.12 10.13 -17.69
N ALA A 77 0.47 10.67 -16.66
CA ALA A 77 -0.93 11.05 -16.72
C ALA A 77 -1.08 12.35 -17.54
N SER A 78 -0.92 12.26 -18.86
CA SER A 78 -0.91 13.42 -19.76
C SER A 78 -2.28 14.13 -19.85
N ASN A 79 -3.36 13.42 -19.50
CA ASN A 79 -4.76 13.82 -19.61
C ASN A 79 -5.12 14.28 -21.03
N THR A 80 -4.61 13.55 -22.02
CA THR A 80 -4.74 13.88 -23.45
C THR A 80 -4.92 12.65 -24.31
N TRP A 81 -5.32 12.89 -25.55
CA TRP A 81 -5.56 11.88 -26.56
C TRP A 81 -4.46 11.87 -27.63
N LEU A 82 -3.88 10.70 -27.89
CA LEU A 82 -3.03 10.46 -29.06
C LEU A 82 -3.91 10.03 -30.23
N LYS A 83 -3.82 10.72 -31.36
CA LYS A 83 -4.57 10.39 -32.58
C LYS A 83 -3.84 9.34 -33.40
N LEU A 84 -4.58 8.33 -33.88
CA LEU A 84 -4.15 7.33 -34.85
C LEU A 84 -5.02 7.43 -36.11
N ASP A 85 -4.42 7.78 -37.24
CA ASP A 85 -5.12 7.82 -38.52
C ASP A 85 -5.37 6.38 -39.02
N LYS A 86 -6.58 6.12 -39.52
CA LYS A 86 -6.89 4.84 -40.17
C LYS A 86 -6.16 4.74 -41.51
N VAL A 87 -5.39 3.67 -41.69
CA VAL A 87 -4.68 3.37 -42.95
C VAL A 87 -5.51 2.42 -43.81
N SER A 88 -6.02 1.36 -43.19
CA SER A 88 -6.92 0.37 -43.79
C SER A 88 -7.64 -0.38 -42.66
N ASP A 89 -8.52 -1.33 -42.97
CA ASP A 89 -9.23 -2.07 -41.94
C ASP A 89 -8.24 -2.79 -41.01
N GLY A 90 -8.36 -2.48 -39.71
CA GLY A 90 -7.51 -2.99 -38.66
C GLY A 90 -6.09 -2.44 -38.60
N LYS A 91 -5.72 -1.46 -39.45
CA LYS A 91 -4.38 -0.84 -39.46
C LYS A 91 -4.45 0.67 -39.29
N TYR A 92 -3.63 1.16 -38.37
CA TYR A 92 -3.64 2.53 -37.89
C TYR A 92 -2.22 3.07 -37.77
N VAL A 93 -2.06 4.39 -37.84
CA VAL A 93 -0.75 5.04 -37.73
C VAL A 93 -0.81 6.27 -36.85
N ALA A 94 0.08 6.35 -35.87
CA ALA A 94 0.38 7.59 -35.17
C ALA A 94 1.40 8.38 -36.01
N LYS A 95 0.97 9.49 -36.61
CA LYS A 95 1.89 10.46 -37.22
C LYS A 95 2.44 11.38 -36.12
N LEU A 96 3.76 11.48 -36.01
CA LEU A 96 4.47 12.14 -34.92
C LEU A 96 5.38 13.26 -35.45
N PRO A 97 5.60 14.35 -34.68
CA PRO A 97 5.16 14.57 -33.30
C PRO A 97 3.67 14.88 -33.13
N GLN A 98 3.13 14.55 -31.95
CA GLN A 98 1.85 15.09 -31.45
C GLN A 98 2.04 15.70 -30.07
N LEU A 99 1.50 16.90 -29.82
CA LEU A 99 1.53 17.55 -28.50
C LEU A 99 0.66 16.76 -27.53
N ILE A 100 1.25 16.22 -26.47
CA ILE A 100 0.56 15.36 -25.49
C ILE A 100 0.51 15.96 -24.10
N TYR A 101 1.35 16.94 -23.76
CA TYR A 101 1.30 17.59 -22.46
C TYR A 101 1.89 18.99 -22.56
N SER A 102 1.22 19.98 -21.97
CA SER A 102 1.74 21.33 -21.83
C SER A 102 1.30 21.95 -20.51
N TYR A 103 2.17 22.79 -19.94
CA TYR A 103 1.85 23.60 -18.76
C TYR A 103 2.63 24.93 -18.82
N ILE A 104 2.15 25.93 -18.07
CA ILE A 104 2.84 27.20 -17.89
C ILE A 104 3.44 27.17 -16.49
N GLU A 105 4.73 27.44 -16.41
CA GLU A 105 5.43 27.67 -15.14
C GLU A 105 5.40 29.17 -14.87
N ASP A 106 4.72 29.56 -13.79
CA ASP A 106 4.70 30.95 -13.32
C ASP A 106 5.98 31.18 -12.50
N ASP A 107 6.69 32.29 -12.73
CA ASP A 107 7.83 32.69 -11.90
C ASP A 107 7.28 33.11 -10.53
N ASP A 108 7.37 32.21 -9.54
CA ASP A 108 6.99 32.42 -8.13
C ASP A 108 8.02 33.29 -7.36
N ASP A 109 8.69 34.22 -8.03
CA ASP A 109 9.51 35.23 -7.34
C ASP A 109 8.59 36.35 -6.85
N GLU A 110 8.20 36.29 -5.57
CA GLU A 110 7.33 37.28 -4.88
C GLU A 110 7.84 38.75 -4.93
N ASP A 111 9.04 39.00 -5.48
CA ASP A 111 9.74 40.29 -5.45
C ASP A 111 10.02 40.93 -6.83
N GLU A 112 9.59 40.34 -7.97
CA GLU A 112 9.68 40.99 -9.30
C GLU A 112 8.32 41.02 -10.02
N GLU A 113 8.11 42.03 -10.88
CA GLU A 113 6.88 42.16 -11.67
C GLU A 113 6.55 40.84 -12.38
N ALA A 114 5.33 40.34 -12.21
CA ALA A 114 4.85 39.08 -12.79
C ALA A 114 5.36 38.87 -14.22
N GLY A 115 6.38 38.03 -14.36
CA GLY A 115 6.96 37.65 -15.65
C GLY A 115 5.94 36.90 -16.50
N GLU A 116 6.11 36.93 -17.82
CA GLU A 116 5.35 36.07 -18.72
C GLU A 116 5.72 34.60 -18.44
N GLY A 117 4.78 33.82 -17.88
CA GLY A 117 5.03 32.42 -17.52
C GLY A 117 5.59 31.59 -18.68
N VAL A 118 6.51 30.67 -18.38
CA VAL A 118 7.21 29.88 -19.39
C VAL A 118 6.36 28.67 -19.79
N GLN A 119 5.94 28.62 -21.06
CA GLN A 119 5.21 27.47 -21.58
C GLN A 119 6.15 26.28 -21.88
N HIS A 120 5.92 25.17 -21.19
CA HIS A 120 6.58 23.89 -21.42
C HIS A 120 5.69 23.00 -22.28
N ASN A 121 6.23 22.47 -23.38
CA ASN A 121 5.50 21.62 -24.33
C ASN A 121 6.22 20.27 -24.50
N TYR A 122 5.46 19.18 -24.43
CA TYR A 122 5.94 17.81 -24.53
C TYR A 122 5.17 17.03 -25.59
N TYR A 123 5.92 16.32 -26.42
CA TYR A 123 5.43 15.68 -27.63
C TYR A 123 5.62 14.18 -27.58
N ALA A 124 4.61 13.44 -28.02
CA ALA A 124 4.78 12.05 -28.40
C ALA A 124 5.68 11.96 -29.64
N GLN A 125 6.69 11.10 -29.59
CA GLN A 125 7.70 10.95 -30.63
C GLN A 125 8.10 9.48 -30.79
N ARG A 126 8.50 9.09 -32.01
CA ARG A 126 9.25 7.86 -32.21
C ARG A 126 10.71 8.15 -31.91
N MET A 127 11.28 7.46 -30.94
CA MET A 127 12.66 7.69 -30.52
C MET A 127 13.50 6.42 -30.65
N VAL A 128 14.79 6.59 -30.91
CA VAL A 128 15.76 5.49 -31.08
C VAL A 128 16.78 5.56 -29.97
N LYS A 129 17.12 4.41 -29.40
CA LYS A 129 18.07 4.31 -28.30
C LYS A 129 19.46 4.79 -28.73
N SER A 130 20.10 5.61 -27.91
CA SER A 130 21.46 6.13 -28.09
C SER A 130 22.18 6.14 -26.74
N GLY A 131 23.04 5.15 -26.51
CA GLY A 131 23.61 4.90 -25.18
C GLY A 131 22.51 4.62 -24.16
N ASP A 132 22.52 5.39 -23.07
CA ASP A 132 21.54 5.30 -21.97
C ASP A 132 20.33 6.24 -22.15
N THR A 133 20.23 6.94 -23.30
CA THR A 133 19.13 7.86 -23.61
C THR A 133 18.46 7.51 -24.94
N TYR A 134 17.52 8.36 -25.38
CA TYR A 134 16.82 8.25 -26.64
C TYR A 134 16.91 9.56 -27.42
N VAL A 135 17.05 9.44 -28.75
CA VAL A 135 17.09 10.58 -29.67
C VAL A 135 15.93 10.50 -30.65
N VAL A 136 15.42 11.66 -31.04
CA VAL A 136 14.44 11.77 -32.13
C VAL A 136 15.22 11.73 -33.46
N PRO A 137 15.13 10.65 -34.25
CA PRO A 137 15.98 10.48 -35.43
C PRO A 137 15.58 11.40 -36.60
N ASN A 138 14.29 11.73 -36.73
CA ASN A 138 13.71 12.48 -37.83
C ASN A 138 12.71 13.50 -37.30
N GLU A 139 12.51 14.61 -38.02
CA GLU A 139 11.55 15.65 -37.61
C GLU A 139 10.10 15.18 -37.60
N THR A 140 9.78 14.23 -38.49
CA THR A 140 8.50 13.53 -38.55
C THR A 140 8.74 12.04 -38.59
N SER A 141 7.81 11.28 -38.01
CA SER A 141 7.90 9.83 -37.95
C SER A 141 6.53 9.20 -37.78
N GLU A 142 6.45 7.90 -37.99
CA GLU A 142 5.24 7.10 -37.80
C GLU A 142 5.50 5.92 -36.86
N ILE A 143 4.48 5.55 -36.09
CA ILE A 143 4.39 4.26 -35.39
C ILE A 143 3.06 3.62 -35.77
N ASN A 144 3.11 2.38 -36.22
CA ASN A 144 1.93 1.65 -36.65
C ASN A 144 1.26 0.92 -35.49
N PHE A 145 -0.05 0.72 -35.62
CA PHE A 145 -0.89 0.02 -34.67
C PHE A 145 -1.87 -0.88 -35.42
N THR A 146 -2.30 -1.96 -34.77
CA THR A 146 -3.42 -2.80 -35.22
C THR A 146 -4.59 -2.73 -34.23
N TRP A 147 -5.83 -2.74 -34.73
CA TRP A 147 -7.05 -2.78 -33.92
C TRP A 147 -8.03 -3.79 -34.52
N ASN A 148 -8.53 -4.73 -33.73
CA ASN A 148 -9.49 -5.74 -34.20
C ASN A 148 -10.87 -5.63 -33.54
N GLY A 149 -11.17 -4.49 -32.89
CA GLY A 149 -12.40 -4.30 -32.10
C GLY A 149 -12.29 -4.75 -30.63
N SER A 150 -11.27 -5.53 -30.28
CA SER A 150 -11.03 -6.02 -28.91
C SER A 150 -9.62 -5.75 -28.39
N LYS A 151 -8.62 -5.68 -29.26
CA LYS A 151 -7.21 -5.47 -28.91
C LYS A 151 -6.57 -4.45 -29.86
N LEU A 152 -6.02 -3.38 -29.29
CA LEU A 152 -5.15 -2.41 -29.93
C LEU A 152 -3.71 -2.80 -29.59
N GLU A 153 -2.82 -2.83 -30.57
CA GLU A 153 -1.44 -3.24 -30.38
C GLU A 153 -0.48 -2.39 -31.20
N MET A 154 0.52 -1.82 -30.54
CA MET A 154 1.61 -1.10 -31.19
C MET A 154 2.53 -2.08 -31.93
N GLU A 155 2.76 -1.83 -33.21
CA GLU A 155 3.69 -2.62 -34.02
C GLU A 155 5.13 -2.13 -33.79
N ASN A 156 5.87 -2.82 -32.93
CA ASN A 156 7.29 -2.55 -32.71
C ASN A 156 8.09 -3.84 -32.51
N THR A 157 8.83 -4.25 -33.54
CA THR A 157 9.70 -5.44 -33.48
C THR A 157 11.12 -5.14 -33.03
N ALA A 158 11.47 -3.86 -32.82
CA ALA A 158 12.82 -3.45 -32.42
C ALA A 158 13.07 -3.55 -30.91
N GLY A 159 12.07 -4.01 -30.13
CA GLY A 159 12.12 -4.02 -28.68
C GLY A 159 12.42 -2.63 -28.13
N SER A 160 13.17 -2.55 -27.04
CA SER A 160 13.54 -1.27 -26.41
C SER A 160 14.47 -0.39 -27.25
N SER A 161 14.96 -0.83 -28.41
CA SER A 161 15.77 0.01 -29.30
C SER A 161 14.96 1.14 -29.95
N VAL A 162 13.63 0.98 -30.01
CA VAL A 162 12.70 2.00 -30.51
C VAL A 162 11.55 2.12 -29.51
N ILE A 163 11.16 3.35 -29.18
CA ILE A 163 10.04 3.63 -28.29
C ILE A 163 9.07 4.62 -28.91
N LEU A 164 7.79 4.51 -28.55
CA LEU A 164 6.91 5.67 -28.47
C LEU A 164 7.29 6.40 -27.17
N GLY A 165 8.02 7.50 -27.29
CA GLY A 165 8.57 8.27 -26.19
C GLY A 165 8.00 9.68 -26.08
N VAL A 166 8.30 10.35 -24.97
CA VAL A 166 7.97 11.77 -24.76
C VAL A 166 9.25 12.59 -24.93
N ALA A 167 9.18 13.65 -25.73
CA ALA A 167 10.28 14.59 -25.91
C ALA A 167 9.83 16.04 -25.67
N ASP A 168 10.73 16.88 -25.17
CA ASP A 168 10.49 18.33 -25.08
C ASP A 168 10.56 19.01 -26.47
N LYS A 169 10.36 20.33 -26.50
CA LYS A 169 10.48 21.16 -27.72
C LYS A 169 11.86 21.08 -28.40
N ASP A 170 12.91 20.78 -27.64
CA ASP A 170 14.29 20.67 -28.11
C ASP A 170 14.64 19.23 -28.50
N LYS A 171 13.63 18.35 -28.61
CA LYS A 171 13.72 16.93 -29.00
C LYS A 171 14.50 16.08 -27.99
N LYS A 172 14.67 16.54 -26.74
CA LYS A 172 15.29 15.76 -25.67
C LYS A 172 14.28 14.83 -25.03
N TRP A 173 14.70 13.60 -24.78
CA TRP A 173 13.86 12.61 -24.11
C TRP A 173 13.52 13.04 -22.69
N TYR A 174 12.22 13.01 -22.38
CA TYR A 174 11.68 13.36 -21.07
C TYR A 174 11.43 12.11 -20.21
N GLU A 175 12.29 11.11 -20.36
CA GLU A 175 12.32 9.85 -19.59
C GLU A 175 11.05 8.99 -19.56
N HIS A 176 10.05 9.32 -20.38
CA HIS A 176 8.83 8.53 -20.55
C HIS A 176 8.81 7.86 -21.91
N GLY A 177 8.36 6.62 -21.96
CA GLY A 177 8.15 5.92 -23.22
C GLY A 177 7.92 4.43 -23.08
N SER A 178 7.25 3.86 -24.07
CA SER A 178 6.92 2.44 -24.14
C SER A 178 7.46 1.84 -25.44
N TRP A 179 8.01 0.62 -25.38
CA TRP A 179 8.37 -0.14 -26.59
C TRP A 179 7.36 -1.23 -26.92
N THR A 180 6.48 -1.60 -25.98
CA THR A 180 5.23 -2.30 -26.28
C THR A 180 4.07 -1.50 -25.69
N LEU A 181 2.93 -1.50 -26.36
CA LEU A 181 1.72 -0.85 -25.87
C LEU A 181 0.50 -1.58 -26.43
N THR A 182 -0.32 -2.09 -25.54
CA THR A 182 -1.56 -2.77 -25.89
C THR A 182 -2.72 -2.28 -25.05
N PHE A 183 -3.91 -2.28 -25.64
CA PHE A 183 -5.19 -2.06 -24.94
C PHE A 183 -6.10 -3.19 -25.34
N SER A 184 -6.66 -3.92 -24.37
CA SER A 184 -7.49 -5.09 -24.65
C SER A 184 -8.76 -5.10 -23.80
N THR A 185 -9.85 -5.66 -24.33
CA THR A 185 -11.02 -5.95 -23.50
C THR A 185 -10.66 -6.93 -22.39
N LEU A 186 -11.26 -6.77 -21.22
CA LEU A 186 -11.02 -7.69 -20.11
C LEU A 186 -11.43 -9.12 -20.48
N PRO A 187 -10.65 -10.15 -20.10
CA PRO A 187 -10.99 -11.55 -20.39
C PRO A 187 -12.23 -12.02 -19.62
N SER A 188 -12.56 -11.36 -18.51
CA SER A 188 -13.70 -11.67 -17.65
C SER A 188 -14.18 -10.44 -16.90
N GLY A 189 -15.48 -10.39 -16.59
CA GLY A 189 -16.08 -9.37 -15.73
C GLY A 189 -16.06 -9.73 -14.25
N LEU A 190 -16.73 -8.90 -13.44
CA LEU A 190 -16.94 -9.15 -12.02
C LEU A 190 -17.81 -10.40 -11.82
N ILE A 191 -17.48 -11.17 -10.79
CA ILE A 191 -18.28 -12.32 -10.38
C ILE A 191 -19.48 -11.82 -9.57
N THR A 192 -20.67 -12.32 -9.92
CA THR A 192 -21.90 -12.07 -9.15
C THR A 192 -22.54 -13.43 -8.83
N PRO A 193 -22.79 -13.74 -7.55
CA PRO A 193 -23.49 -14.96 -7.18
C PRO A 193 -24.93 -14.97 -7.72
N PRO A 194 -25.49 -16.13 -8.12
CA PRO A 194 -26.88 -16.24 -8.53
C PRO A 194 -27.85 -15.72 -7.46
N ALA A 195 -28.99 -15.17 -7.89
CA ALA A 195 -29.96 -14.54 -6.98
C ALA A 195 -30.56 -15.53 -5.95
N GLY A 196 -30.63 -16.83 -6.28
CA GLY A 196 -31.13 -17.90 -5.39
C GLY A 196 -30.06 -18.55 -4.52
N ALA A 197 -28.80 -18.10 -4.60
CA ALA A 197 -27.71 -18.67 -3.82
C ALA A 197 -27.93 -18.45 -2.32
N LYS A 198 -27.71 -19.49 -1.51
CA LYS A 198 -27.95 -19.48 -0.07
C LYS A 198 -26.84 -18.72 0.64
N GLU A 199 -27.21 -17.80 1.52
CA GLU A 199 -26.25 -17.06 2.33
C GLU A 199 -25.50 -17.98 3.29
N LYS A 200 -24.19 -17.74 3.42
CA LYS A 200 -23.31 -18.45 4.32
C LYS A 200 -22.11 -17.58 4.64
N GLN A 201 -21.64 -17.59 5.89
CA GLN A 201 -20.43 -16.85 6.25
C GLN A 201 -19.24 -17.79 6.42
N TYR A 202 -18.04 -17.26 6.24
CA TYR A 202 -16.79 -18.01 6.35
C TYR A 202 -15.77 -17.25 7.19
N GLN A 203 -15.20 -17.91 8.19
CA GLN A 203 -13.97 -17.45 8.81
C GLN A 203 -12.79 -17.77 7.88
N ILE A 204 -11.99 -16.75 7.60
CA ILE A 204 -10.75 -16.86 6.83
C ILE A 204 -9.53 -16.95 7.76
N ALA A 205 -8.59 -17.83 7.42
CA ALA A 205 -7.27 -17.91 8.05
C ALA A 205 -6.20 -18.24 6.99
N TYR A 206 -4.99 -17.71 7.16
CA TYR A 206 -3.84 -18.00 6.31
C TYR A 206 -2.55 -17.76 7.09
N THR A 207 -1.41 -18.29 6.63
CA THR A 207 -0.13 -18.11 7.29
C THR A 207 0.21 -16.63 7.43
N GLY A 208 0.49 -16.19 8.66
CA GLY A 208 0.81 -14.80 8.97
C GLY A 208 -0.41 -13.90 9.21
N SER A 209 -1.65 -14.39 9.07
CA SER A 209 -2.82 -13.61 9.45
C SER A 209 -2.83 -13.36 10.97
N THR A 210 -2.82 -12.10 11.39
CA THR A 210 -2.82 -11.70 12.80
C THR A 210 -4.21 -11.44 13.36
N THR A 211 -5.21 -11.32 12.49
CA THR A 211 -6.60 -11.05 12.84
C THR A 211 -7.52 -12.02 12.11
N ALA A 212 -8.49 -12.58 12.83
CA ALA A 212 -9.51 -13.41 12.22
C ALA A 212 -10.55 -12.50 11.56
N ARG A 213 -10.97 -12.81 10.33
CA ARG A 213 -12.03 -12.07 9.61
C ARG A 213 -13.17 -13.02 9.28
N ILE A 214 -14.39 -12.49 9.29
CA ILE A 214 -15.58 -13.16 8.76
C ILE A 214 -15.87 -12.54 7.40
N LEU A 215 -16.02 -13.40 6.41
CA LEU A 215 -16.35 -13.06 5.03
C LEU A 215 -17.78 -13.51 4.75
N ASP A 216 -18.54 -12.64 4.11
CA ASP A 216 -19.84 -13.04 3.56
C ASP A 216 -19.63 -14.01 2.41
N GLY A 217 -20.58 -14.92 2.24
CA GLY A 217 -20.53 -15.94 1.22
C GLY A 217 -21.92 -16.32 0.74
N ARG A 218 -21.94 -16.97 -0.43
CA ARG A 218 -23.15 -17.54 -1.02
C ARG A 218 -22.82 -18.91 -1.61
N VAL A 219 -23.77 -19.83 -1.52
CA VAL A 219 -23.62 -21.19 -2.05
C VAL A 219 -24.75 -21.50 -3.01
N ASP A 220 -24.40 -21.94 -4.22
CA ASP A 220 -25.34 -22.40 -5.24
C ASP A 220 -24.88 -23.74 -5.82
N GLY A 221 -25.56 -24.83 -5.46
CA GLY A 221 -25.12 -26.18 -5.80
C GLY A 221 -23.70 -26.45 -5.29
N ASN A 222 -22.77 -26.65 -6.23
CA ASN A 222 -21.34 -26.88 -5.94
C ASN A 222 -20.53 -25.59 -5.91
N ASP A 223 -21.10 -24.45 -6.31
CA ASP A 223 -20.39 -23.18 -6.36
C ASP A 223 -20.45 -22.46 -5.02
N ILE A 224 -19.28 -22.03 -4.54
CA ILE A 224 -19.12 -21.23 -3.34
C ILE A 224 -18.58 -19.87 -3.77
N TYR A 225 -19.25 -18.81 -3.38
CA TYR A 225 -18.83 -17.43 -3.62
C TYR A 225 -18.46 -16.81 -2.28
N VAL A 226 -17.30 -16.16 -2.20
CA VAL A 226 -16.82 -15.48 -0.99
C VAL A 226 -16.56 -14.02 -1.33
N LYS A 227 -17.12 -13.12 -0.53
CA LYS A 227 -17.04 -11.66 -0.70
C LYS A 227 -15.95 -11.08 0.19
N GLY A 228 -15.21 -10.08 -0.30
CA GLY A 228 -14.28 -9.31 0.53
C GLY A 228 -13.02 -10.08 0.92
N LEU A 229 -12.52 -10.94 0.03
CA LEU A 229 -11.31 -11.72 0.28
C LEU A 229 -10.08 -10.82 0.56
N SER A 230 -9.94 -9.74 -0.21
CA SER A 230 -8.90 -8.71 -0.02
C SER A 230 -9.13 -7.89 1.26
N THR A 231 -8.05 -7.43 1.90
CA THR A 231 -8.11 -6.49 3.03
C THR A 231 -8.27 -5.04 2.57
N ALA A 232 -7.96 -4.72 1.32
CA ALA A 232 -8.17 -3.39 0.76
C ALA A 232 -9.67 -3.04 0.69
N GLY A 233 -10.06 -1.93 1.33
CA GLY A 233 -11.46 -1.56 1.54
C GLY A 233 -12.27 -1.36 0.25
N VAL A 234 -11.62 -1.00 -0.86
CA VAL A 234 -12.25 -0.86 -2.19
C VAL A 234 -12.81 -2.18 -2.72
N PHE A 235 -12.28 -3.32 -2.26
CA PHE A 235 -12.70 -4.67 -2.69
C PHE A 235 -13.59 -5.40 -1.68
N LYS A 236 -14.13 -4.70 -0.67
CA LYS A 236 -15.01 -5.30 0.35
C LYS A 236 -16.25 -6.02 -0.21
N ASP A 237 -16.70 -5.59 -1.40
CA ASP A 237 -17.89 -6.13 -2.08
C ASP A 237 -17.54 -7.03 -3.29
N ALA A 238 -16.24 -7.24 -3.56
CA ALA A 238 -15.79 -8.10 -4.66
C ALA A 238 -15.94 -9.57 -4.30
N TRP A 239 -16.41 -10.38 -5.25
CA TRP A 239 -16.64 -11.82 -5.08
C TRP A 239 -15.55 -12.66 -5.74
N VAL A 240 -15.16 -13.74 -5.05
CA VAL A 240 -14.31 -14.81 -5.58
C VAL A 240 -15.09 -16.12 -5.54
N LYS A 241 -15.05 -16.87 -6.64
CA LYS A 241 -15.73 -18.15 -6.81
C LYS A 241 -14.77 -19.31 -6.58
N PHE A 242 -15.29 -20.32 -5.89
CA PHE A 242 -14.73 -21.64 -5.70
C PHE A 242 -15.77 -22.69 -6.14
N THR A 243 -15.34 -23.89 -6.53
CA THR A 243 -16.24 -24.96 -6.97
C THR A 243 -15.90 -26.26 -6.26
N ILE A 244 -16.88 -26.90 -5.61
CA ILE A 244 -16.75 -28.23 -5.03
C ILE A 244 -16.68 -29.26 -6.16
N ASP A 245 -15.63 -30.10 -6.13
CA ASP A 245 -15.39 -31.19 -7.06
C ASP A 245 -14.98 -32.44 -6.28
N GLY A 246 -15.97 -33.25 -5.91
CA GLY A 246 -15.77 -34.45 -5.08
C GLY A 246 -15.25 -34.12 -3.68
N ASP A 247 -14.07 -34.63 -3.36
CA ASP A 247 -13.36 -34.41 -2.10
C ASP A 247 -12.45 -33.16 -2.11
N LYS A 248 -12.54 -32.35 -3.17
CA LYS A 248 -11.77 -31.12 -3.37
C LYS A 248 -12.68 -29.91 -3.59
N VAL A 249 -12.08 -28.74 -3.42
CA VAL A 249 -12.62 -27.46 -3.90
C VAL A 249 -11.59 -26.83 -4.84
N LYS A 250 -12.02 -26.29 -5.97
CA LYS A 250 -11.16 -25.65 -6.98
C LYS A 250 -11.38 -24.14 -7.02
N MET A 251 -10.29 -23.40 -7.27
CA MET A 251 -10.34 -21.98 -7.59
C MET A 251 -9.65 -21.77 -8.94
N ALA A 252 -10.35 -21.17 -9.90
CA ALA A 252 -9.77 -20.75 -11.17
C ALA A 252 -8.74 -19.63 -10.97
N GLY A 253 -7.71 -19.62 -11.81
CA GLY A 253 -6.44 -18.95 -11.57
C GLY A 253 -6.43 -17.44 -11.70
N THR A 254 -7.45 -16.85 -12.34
CA THR A 254 -7.55 -15.40 -12.53
C THR A 254 -9.01 -14.97 -12.40
N GLN A 255 -9.35 -14.26 -11.33
CA GLN A 255 -10.70 -13.75 -11.09
C GLN A 255 -10.68 -12.24 -10.85
N TYR A 256 -11.41 -11.50 -11.69
CA TYR A 256 -11.41 -10.04 -11.66
C TYR A 256 -12.15 -9.48 -10.45
N LEU A 257 -11.50 -8.59 -9.70
CA LEU A 257 -12.05 -7.95 -8.50
C LEU A 257 -12.55 -6.52 -8.73
N GLY A 258 -12.05 -5.86 -9.77
CA GLY A 258 -12.37 -4.47 -10.07
C GLY A 258 -11.12 -3.62 -10.31
N GLN A 259 -11.26 -2.32 -10.10
CA GLN A 259 -10.17 -1.36 -10.27
C GLN A 259 -9.71 -0.81 -8.91
N ALA A 260 -8.41 -0.53 -8.79
CA ALA A 260 -7.85 0.23 -7.66
C ALA A 260 -6.63 1.04 -8.09
N LYS A 261 -6.28 2.03 -7.28
CA LYS A 261 -4.98 2.69 -7.29
C LYS A 261 -4.04 1.96 -6.34
N ARG A 262 -2.74 2.16 -6.52
CA ARG A 262 -1.73 1.58 -5.62
C ARG A 262 -1.95 2.00 -4.15
N GLU A 263 -2.41 3.23 -3.93
CA GLU A 263 -2.67 3.81 -2.61
C GLU A 263 -3.86 3.16 -1.88
N ASP A 264 -4.77 2.50 -2.61
CA ASP A 264 -5.90 1.78 -2.00
C ASP A 264 -5.45 0.53 -1.21
N PHE A 265 -4.22 0.08 -1.44
CA PHE A 265 -3.55 -0.97 -0.68
C PHE A 265 -2.64 -0.42 0.43
N GLY A 266 -2.69 0.89 0.67
CA GLY A 266 -1.87 1.59 1.66
C GLY A 266 -0.57 2.17 1.09
N GLY A 267 0.00 3.11 1.83
CA GLY A 267 1.22 3.83 1.45
C GLY A 267 1.00 4.92 0.40
N TYR A 268 2.03 5.75 0.22
CA TYR A 268 2.05 6.77 -0.83
C TYR A 268 2.54 6.17 -2.15
N SER A 269 1.92 6.56 -3.26
CA SER A 269 2.43 6.26 -4.60
C SER A 269 2.45 7.52 -5.47
N SER A 270 3.56 7.75 -6.15
CA SER A 270 3.67 8.80 -7.17
C SER A 270 2.88 8.45 -8.44
N ASP A 271 2.60 7.18 -8.68
CA ASP A 271 1.77 6.71 -9.77
C ASP A 271 0.28 6.78 -9.39
N LYS A 272 -0.44 7.68 -10.07
CA LYS A 272 -1.86 7.96 -9.82
C LYS A 272 -2.81 7.18 -10.74
N SER A 273 -2.28 6.26 -11.55
CA SER A 273 -3.07 5.44 -12.46
C SER A 273 -4.00 4.49 -11.69
N ALA A 274 -5.20 4.27 -12.23
CA ALA A 274 -6.04 3.15 -11.83
C ALA A 274 -5.57 1.88 -12.55
N TYR A 275 -5.72 0.74 -11.89
CA TYR A 275 -5.33 -0.57 -12.38
C TYR A 275 -6.44 -1.60 -12.16
N HIS A 276 -6.49 -2.58 -13.04
CA HIS A 276 -7.30 -3.79 -12.88
C HIS A 276 -6.65 -4.73 -11.86
N VAL A 277 -7.45 -5.25 -10.94
CA VAL A 277 -7.00 -6.11 -9.83
C VAL A 277 -7.68 -7.46 -9.90
N TYR A 278 -6.93 -8.50 -9.55
CA TYR A 278 -7.34 -9.89 -9.65
C TYR A 278 -7.02 -10.67 -8.37
N ALA A 279 -7.88 -11.64 -8.06
CA ALA A 279 -7.51 -12.76 -7.19
C ALA A 279 -6.87 -13.84 -8.08
N MET A 280 -5.62 -14.18 -7.79
CA MET A 280 -4.81 -15.09 -8.59
C MET A 280 -4.33 -16.28 -7.78
N THR A 281 -4.15 -17.43 -8.44
CA THR A 281 -3.75 -18.67 -7.76
C THR A 281 -2.29 -19.00 -8.00
N TYR A 282 -1.57 -19.35 -6.93
CA TYR A 282 -0.14 -19.66 -6.97
C TYR A 282 0.15 -20.95 -6.24
N LYS A 283 0.87 -21.86 -6.89
CA LYS A 283 1.45 -23.02 -6.24
C LYS A 283 2.63 -22.60 -5.38
N ARG A 284 2.73 -23.13 -4.16
CA ARG A 284 3.89 -22.88 -3.28
C ARG A 284 5.00 -23.90 -3.56
N LEU A 285 6.20 -23.41 -3.89
CA LEU A 285 7.34 -24.28 -4.24
C LEU A 285 8.28 -24.57 -3.05
N GLY A 286 8.28 -23.71 -2.03
CA GLY A 286 9.20 -23.76 -0.88
C GLY A 286 9.96 -22.44 -0.74
N ASN A 287 10.59 -22.15 0.41
CA ASN A 287 11.39 -20.93 0.64
C ASN A 287 10.69 -19.62 0.19
N ASP A 288 9.39 -19.51 0.46
CA ASP A 288 8.51 -18.39 0.05
C ASP A 288 8.29 -18.19 -1.46
N GLU A 289 8.86 -19.04 -2.31
CA GLU A 289 8.64 -19.04 -3.76
C GLU A 289 7.23 -19.45 -4.15
N LEU A 290 6.67 -18.73 -5.12
CA LEU A 290 5.33 -18.89 -5.66
C LEU A 290 5.38 -19.04 -7.18
N GLU A 291 4.65 -20.01 -7.71
CA GLU A 291 4.51 -20.25 -9.14
C GLU A 291 3.06 -20.00 -9.56
N LEU A 292 2.82 -19.07 -10.49
CA LEU A 292 1.48 -18.77 -10.98
C LEU A 292 0.83 -20.01 -11.62
N LYS A 293 -0.46 -20.23 -11.35
CA LYS A 293 -1.25 -21.33 -11.90
C LYS A 293 -2.62 -20.88 -12.37
N ASP A 294 -3.14 -21.57 -13.38
CA ASP A 294 -4.50 -21.39 -13.90
C ASP A 294 -5.58 -22.00 -13.00
N GLU A 295 -5.19 -22.82 -12.02
CA GLU A 295 -6.06 -23.40 -11.00
C GLU A 295 -5.23 -23.88 -9.81
N ILE A 296 -5.78 -23.77 -8.60
CA ILE A 296 -5.32 -24.52 -7.42
C ILE A 296 -6.48 -25.30 -6.80
N THR A 297 -6.11 -26.35 -6.06
CA THR A 297 -7.05 -27.20 -5.32
C THR A 297 -6.94 -26.98 -3.82
N PHE A 298 -8.07 -27.14 -3.15
CA PHE A 298 -8.23 -27.16 -1.70
C PHE A 298 -8.73 -28.55 -1.30
N ASP A 299 -8.19 -29.09 -0.22
CA ASP A 299 -8.75 -30.25 0.47
C ASP A 299 -10.10 -29.86 1.09
N TYR A 300 -11.14 -30.66 0.86
CA TYR A 300 -12.49 -30.37 1.35
C TYR A 300 -12.92 -31.33 2.45
N ASP A 301 -13.12 -30.81 3.66
CA ASP A 301 -13.79 -31.50 4.75
C ASP A 301 -15.30 -31.28 4.62
N ALA A 302 -15.97 -32.22 3.94
CA ALA A 302 -17.42 -32.15 3.71
C ALA A 302 -18.24 -32.14 5.01
N ALA A 303 -17.76 -32.78 6.08
CA ALA A 303 -18.48 -32.84 7.36
C ALA A 303 -18.50 -31.47 8.06
N ARG A 304 -17.41 -30.71 7.95
CA ARG A 304 -17.31 -29.35 8.50
C ARG A 304 -17.62 -28.26 7.48
N GLY A 305 -17.72 -28.60 6.20
CA GLY A 305 -17.78 -27.65 5.09
C GLY A 305 -16.55 -26.76 4.96
N LYS A 306 -15.42 -27.16 5.58
CA LYS A 306 -14.15 -26.42 5.61
C LYS A 306 -13.31 -26.82 4.41
N PHE A 307 -12.64 -25.86 3.79
CA PHE A 307 -11.68 -26.15 2.74
C PHE A 307 -10.36 -25.41 2.95
N THR A 308 -9.26 -26.11 2.69
CA THR A 308 -7.89 -25.65 2.96
C THR A 308 -6.97 -25.97 1.82
N THR A 309 -6.06 -25.06 1.47
CA THR A 309 -4.99 -25.35 0.52
C THR A 309 -3.62 -25.19 1.19
N LYS A 310 -2.59 -25.81 0.62
CA LYS A 310 -1.17 -25.56 0.97
C LYS A 310 -0.56 -24.44 0.10
N ASP A 311 -1.24 -24.12 -0.99
CA ASP A 311 -0.86 -23.14 -2.00
C ASP A 311 -1.24 -21.73 -1.54
N ALA A 312 -1.20 -20.74 -2.43
CA ALA A 312 -1.48 -19.36 -2.11
C ALA A 312 -2.53 -18.76 -3.06
N VAL A 313 -3.35 -17.88 -2.50
CA VAL A 313 -4.17 -16.94 -3.26
C VAL A 313 -3.55 -15.55 -3.08
N CYS A 314 -3.29 -14.85 -4.17
CA CYS A 314 -2.71 -13.53 -4.17
C CYS A 314 -3.70 -12.50 -4.71
N ILE A 315 -3.68 -11.29 -4.16
CA ILE A 315 -4.35 -10.14 -4.74
C ILE A 315 -3.32 -9.34 -5.52
N THR A 316 -3.50 -9.23 -6.83
CA THR A 316 -2.49 -8.67 -7.73
C THR A 316 -3.04 -7.52 -8.57
N ILE A 317 -2.18 -6.53 -8.83
CA ILE A 317 -2.37 -5.54 -9.89
C ILE A 317 -1.93 -6.18 -11.20
N GLY A 318 -2.84 -6.24 -12.18
CA GLY A 318 -2.62 -6.97 -13.43
C GLY A 318 -2.69 -8.50 -13.26
N TYR A 319 -2.73 -9.22 -14.38
CA TYR A 319 -2.86 -10.68 -14.40
C TYR A 319 -1.87 -11.40 -15.32
N GLN A 320 -1.12 -10.72 -16.17
CA GLN A 320 -0.30 -11.42 -17.18
C GLN A 320 0.93 -12.06 -16.56
N ASN A 321 1.65 -11.30 -15.74
CA ASN A 321 2.77 -11.78 -14.93
C ASN A 321 3.11 -10.74 -13.86
N PRO A 322 2.24 -10.55 -12.85
CA PRO A 322 2.44 -9.52 -11.86
C PRO A 322 3.72 -9.81 -11.07
N ASN A 323 4.61 -8.82 -11.02
CA ASN A 323 5.83 -8.88 -10.22
C ASN A 323 5.51 -8.76 -8.72
N GLU A 324 6.54 -8.85 -7.89
CA GLU A 324 6.42 -8.70 -6.43
C GLU A 324 5.78 -7.36 -6.03
N ASP A 325 6.18 -6.25 -6.67
CA ASP A 325 5.62 -4.92 -6.43
C ASP A 325 4.12 -4.82 -6.73
N ASN A 326 3.60 -5.68 -7.62
CA ASN A 326 2.19 -5.74 -7.99
C ASN A 326 1.41 -6.79 -7.18
N THR A 327 2.08 -7.65 -6.41
CA THR A 327 1.44 -8.59 -5.49
C THR A 327 1.17 -7.89 -4.17
N LYS A 328 -0.08 -7.51 -3.93
CA LYS A 328 -0.46 -6.64 -2.80
C LYS A 328 -0.85 -7.40 -1.54
N GLU A 329 -1.42 -8.59 -1.71
CA GLU A 329 -1.73 -9.47 -0.60
C GLU A 329 -1.38 -10.90 -0.99
N THR A 330 -0.88 -11.69 -0.03
CA THR A 330 -0.50 -13.09 -0.24
C THR A 330 -1.08 -13.94 0.88
N MET A 331 -2.13 -14.69 0.57
CA MET A 331 -2.79 -15.60 1.51
C MET A 331 -2.23 -17.01 1.32
N ARG A 332 -1.11 -17.29 1.99
CA ARG A 332 -0.47 -18.63 1.96
C ARG A 332 -1.22 -19.60 2.86
N ALA A 333 -1.38 -20.84 2.41
CA ALA A 333 -2.08 -21.89 3.14
C ALA A 333 -3.49 -21.45 3.60
N LEU A 334 -4.25 -20.87 2.66
CA LEU A 334 -5.58 -20.32 2.91
C LEU A 334 -6.56 -21.42 3.39
N SER A 335 -7.31 -21.09 4.44
CA SER A 335 -8.41 -21.85 5.00
C SER A 335 -9.68 -21.02 5.02
N LEU A 336 -10.78 -21.60 4.57
CA LEU A 336 -12.13 -21.04 4.70
C LEU A 336 -12.99 -22.04 5.47
N THR A 337 -13.42 -21.64 6.66
CA THR A 337 -14.23 -22.45 7.56
C THR A 337 -15.60 -21.80 7.68
N PRO A 338 -16.73 -22.53 7.47
CA PRO A 338 -18.05 -21.98 7.74
C PRO A 338 -18.13 -21.35 9.12
N TYR A 339 -18.56 -20.09 9.17
CA TYR A 339 -18.70 -19.35 10.40
C TYR A 339 -19.98 -19.78 11.14
N SER A 340 -19.86 -19.84 12.46
CA SER A 340 -20.97 -19.93 13.40
C SER A 340 -20.58 -19.15 14.63
N ASP A 341 -21.53 -18.45 15.25
CA ASP A 341 -21.25 -17.69 16.48
C ASP A 341 -20.72 -18.65 17.55
N GLN A 342 -19.50 -18.40 17.98
CA GLN A 342 -18.89 -19.09 19.10
C GLN A 342 -18.84 -18.15 20.30
N VAL A 343 -18.99 -18.71 21.49
CA VAL A 343 -18.82 -18.01 22.75
C VAL A 343 -17.69 -18.66 23.51
N GLY A 344 -16.71 -17.87 23.91
CA GLY A 344 -15.50 -18.39 24.53
C GLY A 344 -14.74 -17.31 25.28
N ASN A 345 -13.84 -17.75 26.16
CA ASN A 345 -12.89 -16.85 26.81
C ASN A 345 -11.91 -16.33 25.77
N PRO A 346 -11.74 -15.00 25.63
CA PRO A 346 -10.73 -14.45 24.73
C PRO A 346 -9.33 -14.99 25.03
N GLU A 347 -8.51 -15.13 23.99
CA GLU A 347 -7.08 -15.42 24.16
C GLU A 347 -6.42 -14.29 24.97
N ALA A 348 -5.50 -14.67 25.87
CA ALA A 348 -4.76 -13.70 26.67
C ALA A 348 -3.85 -12.84 25.78
N PRO A 349 -3.70 -11.54 26.07
CA PRO A 349 -2.75 -10.69 25.36
C PRO A 349 -1.31 -11.14 25.57
N THR A 350 -0.44 -10.82 24.61
CA THR A 350 1.00 -11.09 24.70
C THR A 350 1.76 -9.78 24.85
N LEU A 351 2.68 -9.69 25.81
CA LEU A 351 3.50 -8.50 26.02
C LEU A 351 4.40 -8.24 24.80
N TYR A 352 4.44 -7.01 24.33
CA TYR A 352 5.52 -6.53 23.47
C TYR A 352 6.61 -5.86 24.30
N TYR A 353 6.28 -4.77 25.00
CA TYR A 353 7.16 -4.15 26.01
C TYR A 353 6.36 -3.29 27.00
N CYS A 354 6.96 -2.99 28.14
CA CYS A 354 6.44 -2.01 29.10
C CYS A 354 7.61 -1.20 29.68
N THR A 355 7.74 0.06 29.26
CA THR A 355 8.90 0.90 29.60
C THR A 355 8.46 2.29 29.98
N ALA A 356 9.22 2.94 30.86
CA ALA A 356 9.04 4.34 31.16
C ALA A 356 10.26 5.16 30.74
N THR A 357 10.01 6.18 29.92
CA THR A 357 11.04 7.05 29.34
C THR A 357 10.71 8.51 29.65
N PRO A 358 11.71 9.35 30.01
CA PRO A 358 11.47 10.79 30.12
C PRO A 358 11.06 11.39 28.77
N SER A 359 10.25 12.44 28.80
CA SER A 359 9.99 13.29 27.64
C SER A 359 11.29 13.94 27.14
N TYR A 360 11.28 14.46 25.91
CA TYR A 360 12.47 15.09 25.31
C TYR A 360 12.98 16.32 26.11
N ASP A 361 12.07 17.04 26.74
CA ASP A 361 12.34 18.15 27.67
C ASP A 361 12.56 17.70 29.13
N TYR A 362 12.49 16.39 29.40
CA TYR A 362 12.66 15.76 30.71
C TYR A 362 11.66 16.19 31.80
N GLU A 363 10.56 16.87 31.44
CA GLU A 363 9.55 17.34 32.39
C GLU A 363 8.57 16.22 32.78
N GLU A 364 8.24 15.34 31.83
CA GLU A 364 7.27 14.26 31.97
C GLU A 364 7.94 12.89 31.89
N MET A 365 7.34 11.88 32.51
CA MET A 365 7.75 10.48 32.36
C MET A 365 6.62 9.75 31.65
N LEU A 366 6.89 9.28 30.44
CA LEU A 366 5.94 8.56 29.61
C LEU A 366 6.11 7.07 29.84
N THR A 367 5.14 6.43 30.50
CA THR A 367 5.08 4.97 30.55
C THR A 367 4.32 4.47 29.33
N THR A 368 4.95 3.60 28.54
CA THR A 368 4.32 2.95 27.38
C THR A 368 4.13 1.47 27.68
N PHE A 369 2.90 1.00 27.59
CA PHE A 369 2.55 -0.40 27.64
C PHE A 369 2.07 -0.87 26.27
N ALA A 370 2.89 -1.70 25.63
CA ALA A 370 2.62 -2.24 24.31
C ALA A 370 2.38 -3.76 24.38
N PHE A 371 1.30 -4.22 23.75
CA PHE A 371 0.91 -5.63 23.76
C PHE A 371 0.16 -6.03 22.48
N TYR A 372 0.21 -7.31 22.16
CA TYR A 372 -0.53 -7.91 21.06
C TYR A 372 -1.86 -8.49 21.57
N VAL A 373 -2.91 -8.30 20.79
CA VAL A 373 -4.24 -8.87 21.02
C VAL A 373 -4.68 -9.70 19.81
N LYS A 374 -5.67 -10.56 20.02
CA LYS A 374 -6.37 -11.27 18.96
C LYS A 374 -7.88 -11.19 19.21
N ASN A 375 -8.64 -11.22 18.13
CA ASN A 375 -10.09 -11.33 18.17
C ASN A 375 -10.53 -12.80 18.07
N ALA A 376 -9.98 -13.62 18.97
CA ALA A 376 -10.24 -15.05 19.03
C ALA A 376 -10.31 -15.53 20.47
N ASP A 377 -11.00 -16.66 20.69
CA ASP A 377 -10.99 -17.36 21.97
C ASP A 377 -9.71 -18.20 22.15
N VAL A 378 -9.57 -18.85 23.30
CA VAL A 378 -8.44 -19.73 23.62
C VAL A 378 -8.23 -20.90 22.66
N ASP A 379 -9.26 -21.28 21.90
CA ASP A 379 -9.23 -22.37 20.91
C ASP A 379 -8.99 -21.83 19.47
N GLY A 380 -8.88 -20.50 19.30
CA GLY A 380 -8.67 -19.83 18.03
C GLY A 380 -9.94 -19.56 17.22
N ASN A 381 -11.14 -19.74 17.81
CA ASN A 381 -12.39 -19.40 17.15
C ASN A 381 -12.59 -17.88 17.12
N TYR A 382 -13.18 -17.37 16.04
CA TYR A 382 -13.43 -15.93 15.90
C TYR A 382 -14.34 -15.40 17.01
N LEU A 383 -13.95 -14.28 17.61
CA LEU A 383 -14.79 -13.45 18.46
C LEU A 383 -15.01 -12.11 17.77
N SER A 384 -16.26 -11.65 17.72
CA SER A 384 -16.61 -10.38 17.09
C SER A 384 -15.95 -9.19 17.83
N PRO A 385 -15.08 -8.39 17.17
CA PRO A 385 -14.46 -7.21 17.76
C PRO A 385 -15.45 -6.20 18.33
N ASP A 386 -16.64 -6.08 17.75
CA ASP A 386 -17.69 -5.15 18.21
C ASP A 386 -18.25 -5.51 19.58
N SER A 387 -18.08 -6.78 19.97
CA SER A 387 -18.46 -7.32 21.27
C SER A 387 -17.25 -7.53 22.19
N MET A 388 -16.07 -7.04 21.79
CA MET A 388 -14.84 -7.12 22.57
C MET A 388 -14.40 -5.75 23.09
N TYR A 389 -13.83 -5.76 24.29
CA TYR A 389 -13.13 -4.62 24.87
C TYR A 389 -11.98 -5.13 25.75
N TYR A 390 -11.15 -4.23 26.24
CA TYR A 390 -10.12 -4.56 27.22
C TYR A 390 -10.11 -3.58 28.37
N ASN A 391 -9.74 -4.09 29.54
CA ASN A 391 -9.57 -3.33 30.76
C ASN A 391 -8.09 -3.29 31.13
N ILE A 392 -7.63 -2.12 31.58
CA ILE A 392 -6.27 -1.89 32.08
C ILE A 392 -6.31 -1.83 33.60
N PHE A 393 -5.31 -2.38 34.27
CA PHE A 393 -5.16 -2.31 35.73
C PHE A 393 -3.77 -1.76 36.04
N ILE A 394 -3.68 -0.88 37.04
CA ILE A 394 -2.42 -0.22 37.43
C ILE A 394 -1.98 -0.75 38.79
N ASN A 395 -0.70 -1.11 38.90
CA ASN A 395 -0.11 -1.67 40.09
C ASN A 395 -0.91 -2.89 40.61
N ASP A 396 -1.22 -2.91 41.90
CA ASP A 396 -1.99 -3.98 42.54
C ASP A 396 -3.50 -3.71 42.56
N ALA A 397 -3.98 -2.72 41.79
CA ALA A 397 -5.41 -2.41 41.73
C ALA A 397 -6.22 -3.56 41.13
N THR A 398 -7.35 -3.87 41.75
CA THR A 398 -8.31 -4.87 41.28
C THR A 398 -9.41 -4.28 40.40
N GLU A 399 -9.61 -2.96 40.46
CA GLU A 399 -10.57 -2.25 39.63
C GLU A 399 -9.89 -1.72 38.35
N PRO A 400 -10.57 -1.77 37.20
CA PRO A 400 -10.05 -1.20 35.96
C PRO A 400 -9.74 0.31 36.08
N TYR A 401 -8.65 0.72 35.45
CA TYR A 401 -8.23 2.11 35.34
C TYR A 401 -9.12 2.88 34.34
N THR A 402 -9.58 4.05 34.74
CA THR A 402 -10.38 4.94 33.90
C THR A 402 -9.49 6.00 33.25
N PHE A 403 -9.45 6.00 31.92
CA PHE A 403 -8.81 7.02 31.10
C PHE A 403 -9.71 8.24 31.02
N ALA A 404 -9.58 9.13 32.00
CA ALA A 404 -10.35 10.37 32.05
C ALA A 404 -9.99 11.30 30.88
N LYS A 405 -10.99 11.81 30.15
CA LYS A 405 -10.84 12.73 29.01
C LYS A 405 -10.06 13.99 29.38
N LYS A 406 -10.17 14.44 30.62
CA LYS A 406 -9.41 15.61 31.10
C LYS A 406 -7.89 15.39 31.00
N THR A 407 -7.43 14.18 31.26
CA THR A 407 -6.00 13.80 31.18
C THR A 407 -5.65 13.34 29.77
N TYR A 408 -6.51 12.54 29.14
CA TYR A 408 -6.34 12.00 27.80
C TYR A 408 -7.24 12.75 26.81
N SER A 409 -6.85 13.96 26.46
CA SER A 409 -7.70 14.93 25.74
C SER A 409 -8.11 14.50 24.33
N PHE A 410 -7.39 13.54 23.74
CA PHE A 410 -7.73 12.95 22.44
C PHE A 410 -8.86 11.91 22.53
N ASN A 411 -9.25 11.50 23.74
CA ASN A 411 -10.40 10.64 23.96
C ASN A 411 -11.73 11.40 23.79
N LYS A 412 -12.75 10.71 23.29
CA LYS A 412 -14.09 11.28 23.13
C LYS A 412 -14.77 11.52 24.48
N GLU A 413 -14.55 10.63 25.43
CA GLU A 413 -15.14 10.60 26.78
C GLU A 413 -14.24 9.82 27.75
N ASP A 414 -14.58 9.84 29.04
CA ASP A 414 -13.92 9.00 30.05
C ASP A 414 -14.12 7.53 29.71
N MET A 415 -13.07 6.72 29.79
CA MET A 415 -13.11 5.34 29.27
C MET A 415 -12.48 4.33 30.22
N THR A 416 -13.25 3.31 30.60
CA THR A 416 -12.79 2.19 31.44
C THR A 416 -12.77 0.89 30.66
N ASP A 417 -13.84 0.64 29.89
CA ASP A 417 -13.97 -0.47 28.95
C ASP A 417 -13.52 0.01 27.57
N ILE A 418 -12.25 -0.22 27.23
CA ILE A 418 -11.70 0.28 25.97
C ILE A 418 -12.13 -0.65 24.83
N PRO A 419 -12.96 -0.21 23.86
CA PRO A 419 -13.41 -1.08 22.78
C PRO A 419 -12.22 -1.67 22.01
N TYR A 420 -12.35 -2.90 21.52
CA TYR A 420 -11.22 -3.64 20.92
C TYR A 420 -10.51 -2.90 19.79
N MET A 421 -11.27 -2.19 18.94
CA MET A 421 -10.75 -1.40 17.80
C MET A 421 -10.55 0.10 18.13
N TYR A 422 -10.70 0.51 19.39
CA TYR A 422 -10.61 1.91 19.75
C TYR A 422 -9.17 2.42 19.62
N LYS A 423 -9.05 3.57 18.95
CA LYS A 423 -7.90 4.46 19.00
C LYS A 423 -8.40 5.87 19.27
N ASP A 424 -7.60 6.67 19.96
CA ASP A 424 -7.95 8.07 20.14
C ASP A 424 -7.87 8.85 18.81
N SER A 425 -8.35 10.10 18.81
CA SER A 425 -8.44 10.93 17.60
C SER A 425 -7.10 11.23 16.91
N GLN A 426 -5.97 11.10 17.61
CA GLN A 426 -4.62 11.31 17.09
C GLN A 426 -3.82 10.00 16.98
N ASN A 427 -4.41 8.86 17.33
CA ASN A 427 -3.73 7.57 17.46
C ASN A 427 -2.46 7.69 18.35
N LYS A 428 -2.55 8.46 19.44
CA LYS A 428 -1.42 8.86 20.28
C LYS A 428 -1.39 8.12 21.62
N ASP A 429 -2.30 8.42 22.55
CA ASP A 429 -2.36 7.87 23.90
C ASP A 429 -2.83 6.41 23.91
N ILE A 430 -3.92 6.14 23.20
CA ILE A 430 -4.43 4.80 22.90
C ILE A 430 -4.28 4.60 21.41
N LYS A 431 -3.22 3.89 21.04
CA LYS A 431 -2.81 3.69 19.65
C LYS A 431 -3.03 2.26 19.21
N VAL A 432 -3.53 2.11 17.98
CA VAL A 432 -3.69 0.83 17.30
C VAL A 432 -2.79 0.78 16.07
N VAL A 433 -2.01 -0.29 15.96
CA VAL A 433 -1.28 -0.66 14.75
C VAL A 433 -1.49 -2.16 14.57
N ASP A 434 -2.25 -2.55 13.55
CA ASP A 434 -2.66 -3.93 13.32
C ASP A 434 -3.26 -4.58 14.59
N ASN A 435 -2.67 -5.68 15.05
CA ASN A 435 -3.07 -6.40 16.25
C ASN A 435 -2.34 -5.93 17.52
N MET A 436 -1.53 -4.87 17.43
CA MET A 436 -0.83 -4.27 18.56
C MET A 436 -1.62 -3.10 19.15
N ARG A 437 -1.53 -2.96 20.47
CA ARG A 437 -2.05 -1.83 21.24
C ARG A 437 -0.88 -1.15 21.93
N PHE A 438 -0.85 0.17 21.91
CA PHE A 438 0.05 0.97 22.74
C PHE A 438 -0.79 1.86 23.63
N ILE A 439 -0.53 1.79 24.93
CA ILE A 439 -1.19 2.58 25.95
C ILE A 439 -0.13 3.44 26.63
N HIS A 440 -0.28 4.75 26.54
CA HIS A 440 0.60 5.72 27.17
C HIS A 440 0.00 6.23 28.47
N PHE A 441 0.84 6.39 29.49
CA PHE A 441 0.47 6.95 30.78
C PHE A 441 1.45 8.06 31.18
N TYR A 442 0.92 9.04 31.89
CA TYR A 442 1.63 10.25 32.33
C TYR A 442 1.91 10.29 33.85
N ASP A 443 1.66 9.17 34.55
CA ASP A 443 1.86 9.05 35.99
C ASP A 443 3.21 8.35 36.32
N LYS A 444 4.03 9.02 37.14
CA LYS A 444 5.35 8.55 37.58
C LYS A 444 5.27 7.39 38.61
N GLY A 445 4.10 7.20 39.24
CA GLY A 445 3.84 6.17 40.25
C GLY A 445 3.44 4.79 39.71
N ILE A 446 3.52 4.57 38.40
CA ILE A 446 3.20 3.29 37.78
C ILE A 446 4.44 2.39 37.81
N ASP A 447 4.33 1.28 38.54
CA ASP A 447 5.37 0.24 38.67
C ASP A 447 5.01 -1.05 37.92
N SER A 448 3.71 -1.30 37.73
CA SER A 448 3.23 -2.38 36.87
C SER A 448 1.90 -2.03 36.22
N VAL A 449 1.65 -2.67 35.07
CA VAL A 449 0.43 -2.54 34.29
C VAL A 449 -0.07 -3.93 33.95
N ALA A 450 -1.38 -4.14 33.95
CA ALA A 450 -2.00 -5.36 33.48
C ALA A 450 -3.14 -5.08 32.51
N VAL A 451 -3.44 -6.06 31.65
CA VAL A 451 -4.58 -6.01 30.72
C VAL A 451 -5.35 -7.32 30.71
N GLN A 452 -6.68 -7.20 30.64
CA GLN A 452 -7.61 -8.31 30.45
C GLN A 452 -8.49 -8.03 29.24
N MET A 453 -8.58 -8.99 28.32
CA MET A 453 -9.55 -8.97 27.25
C MET A 453 -10.91 -9.44 27.78
N VAL A 454 -11.97 -8.80 27.31
CA VAL A 454 -13.35 -9.13 27.66
C VAL A 454 -14.17 -9.27 26.39
N TYR A 455 -14.98 -10.33 26.31
CA TYR A 455 -15.97 -10.54 25.27
C TYR A 455 -17.37 -10.62 25.89
N LYS A 456 -18.30 -9.88 25.31
CA LYS A 456 -19.70 -9.81 25.75
C LYS A 456 -20.59 -10.59 24.79
N SER A 457 -21.34 -11.55 25.31
CA SER A 457 -22.39 -12.24 24.55
C SER A 457 -23.69 -12.22 25.34
N GLY A 458 -24.65 -11.41 24.87
CA GLY A 458 -25.84 -11.06 25.63
C GLY A 458 -25.46 -10.43 26.98
N ASP A 459 -25.94 -11.03 28.07
CA ASP A 459 -25.65 -10.58 29.45
C ASP A 459 -24.40 -11.24 30.06
N LYS A 460 -23.74 -12.17 29.34
CA LYS A 460 -22.55 -12.87 29.84
C LYS A 460 -21.27 -12.19 29.41
N LEU A 461 -20.31 -12.13 30.33
CA LEU A 461 -18.94 -11.68 30.07
C LEU A 461 -17.98 -12.87 30.16
N TYR A 462 -17.16 -13.00 29.12
CA TYR A 462 -16.07 -13.95 29.03
C TYR A 462 -14.76 -13.18 29.11
N LYS A 463 -13.77 -13.69 29.85
CA LYS A 463 -12.57 -12.93 30.19
C LYS A 463 -11.32 -13.76 29.90
N SER A 464 -10.28 -13.12 29.38
CA SER A 464 -8.98 -13.75 29.29
C SER A 464 -8.28 -13.82 30.65
N GLU A 465 -7.22 -14.62 30.71
CA GLU A 465 -6.19 -14.44 31.73
C GLU A 465 -5.58 -13.02 31.66
N LEU A 466 -5.11 -12.51 32.80
CA LEU A 466 -4.46 -11.20 32.90
C LEU A 466 -3.03 -11.27 32.38
N LEU A 467 -2.71 -10.47 31.37
CA LEU A 467 -1.32 -10.17 31.06
C LEU A 467 -0.81 -9.12 32.05
N ARG A 468 0.23 -9.43 32.82
CA ARG A 468 0.87 -8.49 33.77
C ARG A 468 2.29 -8.16 33.31
N ALA A 469 2.66 -6.88 33.37
CA ALA A 469 3.99 -6.41 33.03
C ALA A 469 4.51 -5.47 34.13
N LYS A 470 5.79 -5.64 34.50
CA LYS A 470 6.50 -4.63 35.29
C LYS A 470 6.98 -3.52 34.36
N VAL A 471 6.95 -2.28 34.83
CA VAL A 471 7.49 -1.15 34.09
C VAL A 471 9.00 -1.16 34.19
N ASP A 472 9.68 -1.31 33.05
CA ASP A 472 11.12 -1.15 32.99
C ASP A 472 11.47 0.34 33.00
N LYS A 473 12.14 0.78 34.08
CA LYS A 473 12.60 2.15 34.28
C LYS A 473 14.09 2.32 33.95
N THR A 474 14.78 1.28 33.48
CA THR A 474 16.25 1.30 33.25
C THR A 474 16.71 2.18 32.09
N ALA A 475 15.79 2.65 31.23
CA ALA A 475 16.08 3.72 30.27
C ALA A 475 16.16 5.12 30.92
N SER A 476 15.90 5.23 32.22
CA SER A 476 15.99 6.48 33.01
C SER A 476 17.20 6.43 33.93
N VAL A 477 17.91 7.58 34.08
CA VAL A 477 19.04 7.76 35.03
C VAL A 477 18.66 7.45 36.50
N HIS A 478 17.35 7.30 36.78
CA HIS A 478 16.79 6.89 38.06
C HIS A 478 16.87 5.38 38.36
N GLY A 479 17.30 4.54 37.42
CA GLY A 479 17.51 3.10 37.63
C GLY A 479 18.83 2.73 38.34
N VAL A 480 19.62 3.71 38.76
CA VAL A 480 20.83 3.47 39.57
C VAL A 480 20.43 3.33 41.03
N GLU A 481 20.26 2.09 41.50
CA GLU A 481 20.35 1.83 42.93
C GLU A 481 21.79 2.12 43.37
N LEU A 482 21.97 3.08 44.27
CA LEU A 482 23.21 3.20 45.04
C LEU A 482 23.40 1.88 45.76
N ASN A 483 24.40 1.09 45.37
CA ASN A 483 24.78 -0.11 46.10
C ASN A 483 25.62 0.32 47.32
N PRO A 484 25.07 0.34 48.55
CA PRO A 484 25.84 0.74 49.74
C PRO A 484 26.99 -0.24 50.07
N ALA A 485 27.06 -1.41 49.42
CA ALA A 485 28.15 -2.37 49.57
C ALA A 485 29.38 -2.04 48.70
N ALA A 486 29.28 -1.14 47.72
CA ALA A 486 30.44 -0.60 47.03
C ALA A 486 31.01 0.53 47.90
N GLY A 487 32.00 0.22 48.74
CA GLY A 487 32.58 1.14 49.73
C GLY A 487 32.88 2.55 49.17
N ARG A 488 32.85 3.53 50.08
CA ARG A 488 32.96 4.97 49.77
C ARG A 488 34.19 5.26 48.90
N GLU A 489 34.00 5.96 47.77
CA GLU A 489 35.11 6.40 46.93
C GLU A 489 36.02 7.38 47.71
N GLU A 490 37.33 7.23 47.56
CA GLU A 490 38.33 8.13 48.14
C GLU A 490 38.87 9.06 47.06
N TYR A 491 38.98 10.35 47.38
CA TYR A 491 39.42 11.38 46.46
C TYR A 491 40.82 11.85 46.82
N PHE A 492 41.65 12.09 45.81
CA PHE A 492 43.00 12.60 45.96
C PHE A 492 43.29 13.67 44.91
N ASP A 493 44.21 14.58 45.22
CA ASP A 493 44.81 15.43 44.20
C ASP A 493 45.88 14.69 43.38
N LEU A 494 46.48 15.39 42.42
CA LEU A 494 47.52 14.82 41.55
C LEU A 494 48.82 14.50 42.30
N GLU A 495 49.03 15.09 43.48
CA GLU A 495 50.15 14.78 44.36
C GLU A 495 49.84 13.62 45.33
N GLY A 496 48.63 13.07 45.30
CA GLY A 496 48.20 11.94 46.12
C GLY A 496 47.75 12.30 47.54
N ARG A 497 47.49 13.58 47.83
CA ARG A 497 46.90 14.01 49.12
C ARG A 497 45.40 13.75 49.10
N ARG A 498 44.87 13.23 50.20
CA ARG A 498 43.44 12.92 50.35
C ARG A 498 42.60 14.19 50.41
N LEU A 499 41.47 14.18 49.71
CA LEU A 499 40.48 15.25 49.67
C LEU A 499 39.18 14.76 50.31
N ASP A 500 38.47 15.67 50.97
CA ASP A 500 37.16 15.37 51.57
C ASP A 500 36.05 15.27 50.51
N ALA A 501 36.22 15.94 49.37
CA ALA A 501 35.35 15.88 48.19
C ALA A 501 36.15 16.27 46.93
N PRO A 502 35.66 15.94 45.71
CA PRO A 502 36.27 16.39 44.46
C PRO A 502 36.31 17.93 44.37
N VAL A 503 37.43 18.48 43.92
CA VAL A 503 37.62 19.92 43.71
C VAL A 503 37.66 20.27 42.22
N LYS A 504 37.39 21.53 41.85
CA LYS A 504 37.47 21.97 40.44
C LYS A 504 38.85 21.68 39.86
N GLY A 505 38.90 20.97 38.73
CA GLY A 505 40.13 20.46 38.13
C GLY A 505 40.20 18.93 38.11
N ILE A 506 41.38 18.38 37.84
CA ILE A 506 41.59 16.93 37.77
C ILE A 506 41.75 16.36 39.18
N ASN A 507 40.93 15.37 39.52
CA ASN A 507 40.97 14.61 40.76
C ASN A 507 41.31 13.15 40.45
N ILE A 508 41.99 12.50 41.38
CA ILE A 508 42.21 11.05 41.35
C ILE A 508 41.16 10.40 42.26
N VAL A 509 40.36 9.50 41.71
CA VAL A 509 39.32 8.78 42.46
C VAL A 509 39.72 7.32 42.59
N ARG A 510 39.71 6.82 43.82
CA ARG A 510 39.92 5.41 44.13
C ARG A 510 38.63 4.78 44.61
N ARG A 511 38.20 3.73 43.92
CA ARG A 511 37.03 2.93 44.30
C ARG A 511 37.39 1.88 45.34
N ALA A 512 36.37 1.37 46.03
CA ALA A 512 36.53 0.28 46.99
C ALA A 512 37.05 -1.03 46.38
N ASP A 513 36.94 -1.21 45.06
CA ASP A 513 37.54 -2.34 44.33
C ASP A 513 39.05 -2.15 44.05
N GLY A 514 39.66 -1.06 44.54
CA GLY A 514 41.08 -0.74 44.39
C GLY A 514 41.44 -0.06 43.07
N LYS A 515 40.50 0.07 42.12
CA LYS A 515 40.76 0.76 40.85
C LYS A 515 40.83 2.27 41.06
N THR A 516 41.75 2.89 40.33
CA THR A 516 41.99 4.34 40.39
C THR A 516 41.81 4.96 39.00
N TYR A 517 41.09 6.07 38.90
CA TYR A 517 40.88 6.81 37.66
C TYR A 517 40.95 8.33 37.88
N LYS A 518 41.18 9.07 36.79
CA LYS A 518 41.20 10.54 36.81
C LYS A 518 39.85 11.09 36.40
N VAL A 519 39.32 12.02 37.18
CA VAL A 519 38.04 12.71 36.93
C VAL A 519 38.31 14.21 36.83
N LEU A 520 37.90 14.82 35.72
CA LEU A 520 37.90 16.27 35.58
C LEU A 520 36.56 16.83 36.08
N VAL A 521 36.60 17.60 37.17
CA VAL A 521 35.44 18.34 37.69
C VAL A 521 35.52 19.76 37.13
N LYS A 522 34.51 20.17 36.35
CA LYS A 522 34.48 21.48 35.68
C LYS A 522 33.96 22.59 36.58
#